data_AF-K1ZDI8-F1
#
_entry.id   AF-K1ZDI8-F1
#
_cell.length_a   1.000
_cell.length_b   1.000
_cell.length_c   1.000
_cell.angle_alpha   90.00
_cell.angle_beta   90.00
_cell.angle_gamma   90.00
#
_symmetry.space_group_name_H-M   'P 1'
#
loop_
_entity.id
_entity.type
_entity.pdbx_description
1 polymer ?
#
loop_
_entity_poly.entity_id
_entity_poly.type
_entity_poly.pdbx_seq_one_letter_code
_entity_poly.pdbx_strand_id
1 'polypeptide(L)'
;MMGFTNETIGISLTRDQLIGLIIDDKKIQTKTVDGKPITLSGSGTYTNEPNYPDEKGLVHIFFTNIDYEGEDLSVKARLVSLDNLTFVGEITYEHYGSLMSE
;
A
#
# COMPACT_ATOMS: atom_id res chain seq x y z
N MET A 1 -9.78 -6.28 -26.43
CA MET A 1 -8.76 -5.20 -26.33
C MET A 1 -7.92 -5.53 -25.10
N MET A 2 -6.59 -5.59 -25.25
CA MET A 2 -5.70 -5.62 -24.10
C MET A 2 -5.61 -4.19 -23.53
N GLY A 3 -5.60 -4.03 -22.21
CA GLY A 3 -5.58 -2.73 -21.56
C GLY A 3 -5.05 -2.81 -20.14
N PHE A 4 -4.64 -1.68 -19.60
CA PHE A 4 -4.23 -1.57 -18.20
C PHE A 4 -5.47 -1.66 -17.30
N THR A 5 -5.41 -2.56 -16.33
CA THR A 5 -6.40 -2.67 -15.25
C THR A 5 -5.80 -2.11 -13.97
N ASN A 6 -6.61 -1.32 -13.26
CA ASN A 6 -6.27 -0.80 -11.94
C ASN A 6 -6.81 -1.77 -10.88
N GLU A 7 -5.92 -2.33 -10.08
CA GLU A 7 -6.28 -3.16 -8.95
C GLU A 7 -5.94 -2.45 -7.64
N THR A 8 -6.75 -2.71 -6.63
CA THR A 8 -6.57 -2.14 -5.29
C THR A 8 -6.52 -3.25 -4.26
N ILE A 9 -5.45 -3.27 -3.48
CA ILE A 9 -5.26 -4.22 -2.39
C ILE A 9 -5.39 -3.48 -1.06
N GLY A 10 -6.29 -3.95 -0.20
CA GLY A 10 -6.39 -3.47 1.18
C GLY A 10 -5.26 -4.02 2.04
N ILE A 11 -4.57 -3.15 2.78
CA ILE A 11 -3.53 -3.50 3.75
C ILE A 11 -3.77 -2.85 5.10
N SER A 12 -3.19 -3.45 6.15
CA SER A 12 -3.14 -2.89 7.49
C SER A 12 -1.72 -3.02 8.05
N LEU A 13 -1.21 -1.93 8.62
CA LEU A 13 0.10 -1.85 9.25
C LEU A 13 -0.04 -1.31 10.68
N THR A 14 0.76 -1.84 11.59
CA THR A 14 1.02 -1.18 12.87
C THR A 14 1.93 0.03 12.68
N ARG A 15 1.91 0.94 13.65
CA ARG A 15 2.84 2.08 13.68
C ARG A 15 4.31 1.66 13.51
N ASP A 16 4.73 0.59 14.16
CA ASP A 16 6.12 0.11 14.10
C ASP A 16 6.48 -0.43 12.71
N GLN A 17 5.54 -1.10 12.04
CA GLN A 17 5.72 -1.55 10.66
C GLN A 17 5.83 -0.37 9.70
N LEU A 18 4.98 0.65 9.87
CA LEU A 18 5.02 1.87 9.08
C LEU A 18 6.35 2.62 9.25
N ILE A 19 6.82 2.78 10.50
CA ILE A 19 8.13 3.38 10.80
C ILE A 19 9.24 2.56 10.16
N GLY A 20 9.19 1.23 10.32
CA GLY A 20 10.16 0.33 9.71
C GLY A 20 10.24 0.51 8.20
N LEU A 21 9.10 0.65 7.53
CA LEU A 21 9.04 0.83 6.08
C LEU A 21 9.57 2.20 5.62
N ILE A 22 9.15 3.29 6.26
CA ILE A 22 9.40 4.67 5.78
C ILE A 22 10.75 5.22 6.27
N ILE A 23 11.09 4.97 7.53
CA ILE A 23 12.27 5.58 8.17
C ILE A 23 13.46 4.64 8.13
N ASP A 24 13.24 3.37 8.45
CA ASP A 24 14.34 2.39 8.57
C ASP A 24 14.61 1.62 7.27
N ASP A 25 13.84 1.87 6.20
CA ASP A 25 13.92 1.20 4.90
C ASP A 25 13.85 -0.35 5.00
N LYS A 26 13.06 -0.84 5.97
CA LYS A 26 12.92 -2.28 6.25
C LYS A 26 11.96 -2.96 5.30
N LYS A 27 12.25 -4.23 5.02
CA LYS A 27 11.30 -5.18 4.43
C LYS A 27 10.32 -5.67 5.49
N ILE A 28 9.02 -5.46 5.28
CA ILE A 28 7.94 -5.84 6.18
C ILE A 28 7.11 -6.95 5.55
N GLN A 29 7.11 -8.13 6.18
CA GLN A 29 6.20 -9.22 5.83
C GLN A 29 4.90 -9.06 6.62
N THR A 30 3.77 -9.07 5.92
CA THR A 30 2.43 -8.92 6.52
C THR A 30 1.39 -9.67 5.70
N LYS A 31 0.11 -9.38 5.96
CA LYS A 31 -1.03 -9.84 5.18
C LYS A 31 -1.89 -8.67 4.72
N THR A 32 -2.51 -8.85 3.57
CA THR A 32 -3.61 -8.03 3.09
C THR A 32 -4.83 -8.19 4.00
N VAL A 33 -5.83 -7.32 3.86
CA VAL A 33 -7.08 -7.36 4.66
C VAL A 33 -7.87 -8.66 4.43
N ASP A 34 -7.80 -9.25 3.24
CA ASP A 34 -8.37 -10.57 2.91
C ASP A 34 -7.48 -11.76 3.36
N GLY A 35 -6.33 -11.50 3.97
CA GLY A 35 -5.49 -12.50 4.63
C GLY A 35 -4.40 -13.13 3.77
N LYS A 36 -4.19 -12.64 2.54
CA LYS A 36 -3.12 -13.10 1.65
C LYS A 36 -1.77 -12.54 2.09
N PRO A 37 -0.68 -13.32 2.01
CA PRO A 37 0.65 -12.83 2.34
C PRO A 37 1.08 -11.75 1.34
N ILE A 38 1.74 -10.71 1.85
CA ILE A 38 2.35 -9.66 1.04
C ILE A 38 3.63 -9.22 1.72
N THR A 39 4.65 -8.92 0.92
CA THR A 39 5.84 -8.26 1.44
C THR A 39 5.95 -6.85 0.90
N LEU A 40 6.12 -5.90 1.80
CA LEU A 40 6.37 -4.50 1.50
C LEU A 40 7.85 -4.23 1.72
N SER A 41 8.48 -3.46 0.85
CA SER A 41 9.85 -3.00 1.03
C SER A 41 9.92 -1.49 0.90
N GLY A 42 10.67 -0.88 1.83
CA GLY A 42 10.91 0.55 1.82
C GLY A 42 11.44 0.99 0.46
N SER A 43 10.78 1.98 -0.13
CA SER A 43 11.30 2.78 -1.24
C SER A 43 10.46 4.05 -1.35
N GLY A 44 10.36 4.81 -0.26
CA GLY A 44 9.29 5.79 -0.11
C GLY A 44 9.78 7.21 0.13
N THR A 45 9.95 7.97 -0.94
CA THR A 45 9.87 9.44 -0.91
C THR A 45 8.56 9.83 -0.24
N TYR A 46 8.64 10.26 1.03
CA TYR A 46 7.49 10.70 1.80
C TYR A 46 7.07 12.10 1.33
N THR A 47 5.95 12.18 0.63
CA THR A 47 5.32 13.47 0.36
C THR A 47 4.22 13.67 1.38
N ASN A 48 4.39 14.68 2.25
CA ASN A 48 3.28 15.25 3.00
C ASN A 48 2.32 15.89 1.98
N GLU A 49 1.36 15.12 1.46
CA GLU A 49 0.19 15.70 0.82
C GLU A 49 -0.76 16.24 1.91
N PRO A 50 -1.51 17.32 1.64
CA PRO A 50 -2.27 18.04 2.66
C PRO A 50 -3.30 17.16 3.37
N ASN A 51 -3.52 17.44 4.66
CA ASN A 51 -4.64 16.88 5.42
C ASN A 51 -5.94 17.09 4.64
N TYR A 52 -6.61 16.00 4.27
CA TYR A 52 -7.91 16.06 3.62
C TYR A 52 -8.94 16.54 4.67
N PRO A 53 -9.61 17.69 4.46
CA PRO A 53 -10.45 18.32 5.48
C PRO A 53 -11.67 17.47 5.90
N ASP A 54 -12.03 16.47 5.10
CA ASP A 54 -13.14 15.54 5.38
C ASP A 54 -12.70 14.28 6.14
N GLU A 55 -11.38 14.07 6.35
CA GLU A 55 -10.88 12.89 7.04
C GLU A 55 -10.55 13.19 8.50
N LYS A 56 -11.05 12.35 9.41
CA LYS A 56 -10.86 12.48 10.87
C LYS A 56 -9.53 11.92 11.38
N GLY A 57 -8.58 11.61 10.50
CA GLY A 57 -7.36 10.85 10.82
C GLY A 57 -6.10 11.38 10.15
N LEU A 58 -4.95 10.82 10.54
CA LEU A 58 -3.68 11.05 9.85
C LEU A 58 -3.62 10.23 8.56
N VAL A 59 -3.29 10.90 7.46
CA VAL A 59 -3.14 10.28 6.14
C VAL A 59 -1.65 10.18 5.79
N HIS A 60 -1.21 8.99 5.39
CA HIS A 60 0.13 8.73 4.90
C HIS A 60 0.07 8.28 3.44
N ILE A 61 0.78 9.00 2.58
CA ILE A 61 0.93 8.66 1.16
C ILE A 61 2.42 8.49 0.87
N PHE A 62 2.79 7.35 0.29
CA PHE A 62 4.17 7.02 -0.04
C PHE A 62 4.24 6.03 -1.20
N PHE A 63 5.39 5.98 -1.86
CA PHE A 63 5.71 4.94 -2.83
C PHE A 63 6.42 3.77 -2.13
N THR A 64 6.16 2.54 -2.56
CA THR A 64 6.76 1.33 -1.98
C THR A 64 6.89 0.26 -3.05
N ASN A 65 7.82 -0.67 -2.88
CA ASN A 65 7.84 -1.90 -3.69
C ASN A 65 7.13 -3.03 -2.94
N ILE A 66 6.37 -3.85 -3.66
CA ILE A 66 5.69 -5.02 -3.13
C ILE A 66 6.11 -6.29 -3.86
N ASP A 67 6.15 -7.38 -3.09
CA ASP A 67 6.17 -8.76 -3.58
C ASP A 67 4.82 -9.38 -3.18
N TYR A 68 3.96 -9.58 -4.17
CA TYR A 68 2.58 -10.03 -4.01
C TYR A 68 2.18 -10.96 -5.15
N GLU A 69 1.62 -12.13 -4.82
CA GLU A 69 1.18 -13.15 -5.78
C GLU A 69 2.25 -13.58 -6.81
N GLY A 70 3.55 -13.42 -6.48
CA GLY A 70 4.67 -13.76 -7.34
C GLY A 70 5.11 -12.62 -8.28
N GLU A 71 4.55 -11.42 -8.11
CA GLU A 71 4.93 -10.21 -8.86
C GLU A 71 5.67 -9.21 -7.97
N ASP A 72 6.71 -8.60 -8.54
CA ASP A 72 7.43 -7.47 -7.94
C ASP A 72 6.95 -6.16 -8.57
N LEU A 73 6.27 -5.31 -7.79
CA LEU A 73 5.58 -4.11 -8.29
C LEU A 73 6.01 -2.85 -7.52
N SER A 74 6.18 -1.73 -8.21
CA SER A 74 6.31 -0.40 -7.60
C SER A 74 4.95 0.29 -7.54
N VAL A 75 4.50 0.65 -6.34
CA VAL A 75 3.10 1.04 -6.09
C VAL A 75 2.99 2.30 -5.23
N LYS A 76 1.86 3.01 -5.35
CA LYS A 76 1.48 4.11 -4.45
C LYS A 76 0.58 3.56 -3.35
N ALA A 77 0.99 3.74 -2.09
CA ALA A 77 0.21 3.37 -0.92
C ALA A 77 -0.44 4.61 -0.30
N ARG A 78 -1.69 4.44 0.15
CA ARG A 78 -2.42 5.42 0.96
C ARG A 78 -2.92 4.75 2.22
N LEU A 79 -2.52 5.25 3.39
CA LEU A 79 -2.94 4.73 4.69
C LEU A 79 -3.59 5.83 5.53
N VAL A 80 -4.62 5.46 6.29
CA VAL A 80 -5.33 6.35 7.23
C VAL A 80 -5.29 5.73 8.63
N SER A 81 -5.08 6.56 9.65
CA SER A 81 -5.20 6.16 11.05
C SER A 81 -6.04 7.16 11.85
N LEU A 82 -6.96 6.63 12.66
CA LEU A 82 -7.77 7.41 13.60
C LEU A 82 -7.18 7.42 15.02
N ASP A 83 -6.32 6.45 15.34
CA ASP A 83 -5.76 6.21 16.69
C ASP A 83 -4.23 6.37 16.76
N ASN A 84 -3.58 6.64 15.63
CA ASN A 84 -2.12 6.71 15.42
C ASN A 84 -1.35 5.40 15.72
N LEU A 85 -2.07 4.29 15.92
CA LEU A 85 -1.52 2.97 16.25
C LEU A 85 -1.72 1.99 15.09
N THR A 86 -2.89 2.02 14.48
CA THR A 86 -3.27 1.15 13.35
C THR A 86 -3.50 2.00 12.11
N PHE A 87 -2.83 1.64 11.02
CA PHE A 87 -2.88 2.33 9.75
C PHE A 87 -3.50 1.39 8.72
N VAL A 88 -4.68 1.74 8.22
CA VAL A 88 -5.41 0.92 7.24
C VAL A 88 -5.49 1.70 5.95
N GLY A 89 -5.32 1.01 4.83
CA GLY A 89 -5.57 1.64 3.56
C GLY A 89 -5.26 0.75 2.38
N GLU A 90 -4.93 1.38 1.28
CA GLU A 90 -5.01 0.79 -0.04
C GLU A 90 -3.70 0.97 -0.79
N ILE A 91 -3.31 -0.09 -1.48
CA ILE A 91 -2.25 -0.07 -2.48
C ILE A 91 -2.93 -0.15 -3.84
N THR A 92 -2.69 0.84 -4.69
CA THR A 92 -3.20 0.83 -6.07
C THR A 92 -2.06 0.59 -7.03
N TYR A 93 -2.25 -0.35 -7.95
CA TYR A 93 -1.29 -0.66 -9.01
C TYR A 93 -1.97 -0.89 -10.35
N GLU A 94 -1.24 -0.55 -11.41
CA GLU A 94 -1.60 -0.86 -12.78
C GLU A 94 -0.90 -2.15 -13.17
N HIS A 95 -1.66 -3.14 -13.63
CA HIS A 95 -1.10 -4.36 -14.22
C HIS A 95 -1.73 -4.62 -15.59
N TYR A 96 -0.99 -5.35 -16.43
CA TYR A 96 -1.45 -5.67 -17.78
C TYR A 96 -2.26 -6.97 -17.76
N GLY A 97 -3.56 -6.85 -17.48
CA GLY A 97 -4.48 -7.98 -17.46
C GLY A 97 -4.91 -8.43 -18.88
N SER A 98 -4.77 -9.72 -19.17
CA SER A 98 -5.58 -10.37 -20.20
C SER A 98 -7.00 -10.50 -19.66
N LEU A 99 -7.98 -9.77 -20.22
CA LEU A 99 -9.38 -10.12 -20.04
C LEU A 99 -9.56 -11.57 -20.52
N MET A 100 -9.67 -12.52 -19.58
CA MET A 100 -10.29 -13.81 -19.87
C MET A 100 -11.74 -13.47 -20.23
N SER A 101 -12.00 -13.37 -21.54
CA SER A 101 -13.36 -13.33 -22.07
C SER A 101 -14.03 -14.65 -21.73
N GLU A 102 -15.09 -14.60 -20.94
CA GLU A 102 -16.13 -15.66 -20.90
C GLU A 102 -16.78 -15.84 -22.28
#